data_AF-A0A523WFK3-F1
#
_entry.id   AF-A0A523WFK3-F1
#
_cell.length_a   1.000
_cell.length_b   1.000
_cell.length_c   1.000
_cell.angle_alpha   90.00
_cell.angle_beta   90.00
_cell.angle_gamma   90.00
#
_symmetry.space_group_name_H-M   'P 1'
#
loop_
_entity.id
_entity.type
_entity.pdbx_description
1 polymer ?
#
loop_
_entity_poly.entity_id
_entity_poly.type
_entity_poly.pdbx_seq_one_letter_code
_entity_poly.pdbx_strand_id
1 'polypeptide(L)'
;MIGTQTALSIALEQLRIAAEKLNLDPSIHEMLKRPKRSLIVSITTKMDNGEASVFTGCRVQHNGARGPFKGGIRYHPDVTLDEVTALAMWMTWKCAVADIPYGGAKGGVCCNPKEMSNSELERLTRRYTSLLLDFIGPYRDVPAPDLYTNPQTMAWIMDTYSQFKGYSVPECVTGKPLSVGGSNGRLEATSRGVVFCVIEATKKVDLKLKGATVAVQGYGNVGF
;
A
#
# COMPACT_ATOMS: atom_id res chain seq x y z
N MET A 1 -10.18 7.80 -30.41
CA MET A 1 -9.71 6.72 -29.53
C MET A 1 -9.66 7.28 -28.11
N ILE A 2 -10.60 6.91 -27.25
CA ILE A 2 -10.54 7.25 -25.82
C ILE A 2 -9.43 6.37 -25.26
N GLY A 3 -8.23 6.92 -25.11
CA GLY A 3 -7.11 6.17 -24.52
C GLY A 3 -7.51 5.69 -23.14
N THR A 4 -7.28 4.41 -22.85
CA THR A 4 -7.54 3.80 -21.55
C THR A 4 -6.81 4.61 -20.48
N GLN A 5 -7.55 5.34 -19.63
CA GLN A 5 -6.96 6.09 -18.52
C GLN A 5 -6.26 5.10 -17.57
N THR A 6 -4.96 5.26 -17.39
CA THR A 6 -4.21 4.50 -16.38
C THR A 6 -4.46 5.11 -15.00
N ALA A 7 -4.27 4.33 -13.94
CA ALA A 7 -4.36 4.84 -12.58
C ALA A 7 -3.42 6.04 -12.34
N LEU A 8 -2.24 6.03 -12.97
CA LEU A 8 -1.27 7.13 -12.89
C LEU A 8 -1.79 8.40 -13.58
N SER A 9 -2.42 8.29 -14.75
CA SER A 9 -3.01 9.45 -15.43
C SER A 9 -4.08 10.13 -14.58
N ILE A 10 -4.89 9.36 -13.85
CA ILE A 10 -5.89 9.88 -12.91
C ILE A 10 -5.23 10.58 -11.73
N ALA A 11 -4.20 9.98 -11.13
CA ALA A 11 -3.49 10.58 -10.01
C ALA A 11 -2.80 11.91 -10.39
N LEU A 12 -2.24 11.99 -11.60
CA LEU A 12 -1.64 13.22 -12.15
C LEU A 12 -2.68 14.30 -12.43
N GLU A 13 -3.85 13.93 -12.95
CA GLU A 13 -4.92 14.88 -13.19
C GLU A 13 -5.48 15.46 -11.87
N GLN A 14 -5.64 14.63 -10.84
CA GLN A 14 -6.01 15.07 -9.51
C GLN A 14 -4.98 16.04 -8.91
N LEU A 15 -3.68 15.76 -9.09
CA LEU A 15 -2.61 16.66 -8.67
C LEU A 15 -2.70 18.00 -9.42
N ARG A 16 -2.93 17.99 -10.73
CA ARG A 16 -3.08 19.21 -11.55
C ARG A 16 -4.22 20.09 -11.01
N ILE A 17 -5.40 19.50 -10.79
CA ILE A 17 -6.57 20.22 -10.25
C ILE A 17 -6.27 20.83 -8.87
N ALA A 18 -5.60 20.06 -7.99
CA ALA A 18 -5.23 20.56 -6.67
C ALA A 18 -4.19 21.68 -6.74
N ALA A 19 -3.18 21.54 -7.60
CA ALA A 19 -2.13 22.53 -7.80
C ALA A 19 -2.70 23.88 -8.29
N GLU A 20 -3.64 23.85 -9.23
CA GLU A 20 -4.33 25.05 -9.72
C GLU A 20 -5.13 25.74 -8.62
N LYS A 21 -5.89 24.98 -7.83
CA LYS A 21 -6.69 25.53 -6.72
C LYS A 21 -5.86 26.15 -5.61
N LEU A 22 -4.65 25.63 -5.39
CA LEU A 22 -3.74 26.10 -4.35
C LEU A 22 -2.79 27.20 -4.84
N ASN A 23 -2.81 27.54 -6.14
CA ASN A 23 -1.77 28.33 -6.80
C ASN A 23 -0.36 27.81 -6.43
N LEU A 24 -0.19 26.50 -6.53
CA LEU A 24 1.00 25.79 -6.07
C LEU A 24 2.21 26.21 -6.89
N ASP A 25 3.35 26.39 -6.21
CA ASP A 25 4.62 26.67 -6.88
C ASP A 25 4.91 25.64 -7.99
N PRO A 26 5.22 26.07 -9.22
CA PRO A 26 5.43 25.17 -10.35
C PRO A 26 6.52 24.11 -10.11
N SER A 27 7.57 24.45 -9.35
CA SER A 27 8.64 23.50 -9.02
C SER A 27 8.16 22.40 -8.07
N ILE A 28 7.27 22.75 -7.12
CA ILE A 28 6.64 21.77 -6.23
C ILE A 28 5.70 20.88 -7.03
N HIS A 29 4.90 21.46 -7.94
CA HIS A 29 4.03 20.68 -8.82
C HIS A 29 4.83 19.66 -9.65
N GLU A 30 5.93 20.08 -10.29
CA GLU A 30 6.79 19.19 -11.07
C GLU A 30 7.46 18.09 -10.23
N MET A 31 7.85 18.41 -9.00
CA MET A 31 8.39 17.42 -8.05
C MET A 31 7.33 16.38 -7.70
N LEU A 32 6.10 16.79 -7.41
CA LEU A 32 5.00 15.92 -6.99
C LEU A 32 4.44 15.04 -8.12
N LYS A 33 4.78 15.29 -9.38
CA LYS A 33 4.42 14.42 -10.51
C LYS A 33 5.25 13.12 -10.55
N ARG A 34 6.40 13.08 -9.88
CA ARG A 34 7.36 11.98 -9.98
C ARG A 34 7.62 11.37 -8.61
N PRO A 35 7.69 10.04 -8.49
CA PRO A 35 8.13 9.45 -7.24
C PRO A 35 9.61 9.74 -6.99
N LYS A 36 9.98 9.94 -5.73
CA LYS A 36 11.38 10.09 -5.30
C LYS A 36 12.21 8.87 -5.69
N ARG A 37 11.62 7.68 -5.65
CA ARG A 37 12.28 6.42 -6.00
C ARG A 37 11.28 5.36 -6.43
N SER A 38 11.66 4.60 -7.45
CA SER A 38 10.97 3.38 -7.87
C SER A 38 11.98 2.23 -7.95
N LEU A 39 11.73 1.17 -7.19
CA LEU A 39 12.54 -0.05 -7.17
C LEU A 39 11.78 -1.14 -7.91
N ILE A 40 12.44 -1.83 -8.85
CA ILE A 40 11.93 -3.03 -9.52
C ILE A 40 12.91 -4.15 -9.24
N VAL A 41 12.40 -5.31 -8.85
CA VAL A 41 13.21 -6.45 -8.41
C VAL A 41 12.69 -7.74 -9.05
N SER A 42 13.61 -8.63 -9.40
CA SER A 42 13.29 -9.99 -9.87
C SER A 42 13.37 -10.96 -8.69
N ILE A 43 12.25 -11.63 -8.40
CA ILE A 43 12.07 -12.50 -7.24
C ILE A 43 12.07 -13.95 -7.72
N THR A 44 13.23 -14.58 -7.77
CA THR A 44 13.35 -16.02 -8.04
C THR A 44 12.87 -16.82 -6.82
N THR A 45 11.86 -17.66 -7.01
CA THR A 45 11.22 -18.47 -5.97
C THR A 45 11.16 -19.93 -6.44
N LYS A 46 11.59 -20.86 -5.57
CA LYS A 46 11.40 -22.29 -5.80
C LYS A 46 9.93 -22.66 -5.51
N MET A 47 9.26 -23.26 -6.48
CA MET A 47 7.87 -23.68 -6.40
C MET A 47 7.77 -25.09 -5.80
N ASP A 48 6.59 -25.50 -5.37
CA ASP A 48 6.35 -26.80 -4.73
C ASP A 48 6.55 -27.97 -5.70
N ASN A 49 6.37 -27.74 -7.00
CA ASN A 49 6.70 -28.70 -8.06
C ASN A 49 8.22 -28.88 -8.28
N GLY A 50 9.06 -28.13 -7.56
CA GLY A 50 10.51 -28.17 -7.63
C GLY A 50 11.13 -27.21 -8.65
N GLU A 51 10.35 -26.62 -9.55
CA GLU A 51 10.81 -25.66 -10.55
C GLU A 51 11.06 -24.27 -9.93
N ALA A 52 11.80 -23.42 -10.65
CA ALA A 52 12.00 -22.03 -10.27
C ALA A 52 11.09 -21.12 -11.10
N SER A 53 10.34 -20.25 -10.43
CA SER A 53 9.61 -19.16 -11.08
C SER A 53 10.23 -17.82 -10.73
N VAL A 54 10.16 -16.86 -11.65
CA VAL A 54 10.66 -15.50 -11.45
C VAL A 54 9.49 -14.53 -11.50
N PHE A 55 9.26 -13.83 -10.40
CA PHE A 55 8.20 -12.83 -10.29
C PHE A 55 8.78 -11.42 -10.31
N THR A 56 8.05 -10.47 -10.90
CA THR A 56 8.41 -9.06 -10.86
C THR A 56 7.82 -8.42 -9.61
N GLY A 57 8.68 -7.88 -8.75
CA GLY A 57 8.29 -7.05 -7.61
C GLY A 57 8.63 -5.59 -7.84
N CYS A 58 7.92 -4.69 -7.17
CA CYS A 58 8.28 -3.27 -7.12
C CYS A 58 8.00 -2.64 -5.76
N ARG A 59 8.73 -1.57 -5.44
CA ARG A 59 8.48 -0.68 -4.29
C ARG A 59 8.70 0.77 -4.73
N VAL A 60 7.64 1.57 -4.71
CA VAL A 60 7.65 2.98 -5.08
C VAL A 60 7.54 3.83 -3.83
N GLN A 61 8.46 4.77 -3.67
CA GLN A 61 8.51 5.78 -2.62
C GLN A 61 8.26 7.14 -3.27
N HIS A 62 7.06 7.69 -3.08
CA HIS A 62 6.61 8.87 -3.79
C HIS A 62 7.21 10.16 -3.24
N ASN A 63 6.82 10.55 -2.02
CA ASN A 63 7.33 11.76 -1.38
C ASN A 63 7.51 11.51 0.11
N GLY A 64 8.65 11.94 0.67
CA GLY A 64 9.05 11.72 2.06
C GLY A 64 9.28 13.01 2.85
N ALA A 65 8.74 14.14 2.38
CA ALA A 65 8.96 15.45 3.01
C ALA A 65 8.41 15.52 4.46
N ARG A 66 7.34 14.78 4.75
CA ARG A 66 6.70 14.74 6.08
C ARG A 66 7.22 13.66 7.03
N GLY A 67 8.11 12.78 6.57
CA GLY A 67 8.61 11.66 7.37
C GLY A 67 8.89 10.39 6.55
N PRO A 68 9.06 9.23 7.23
CA PRO A 68 9.27 7.94 6.58
C PRO A 68 8.16 7.62 5.59
N PHE A 69 8.44 6.75 4.62
CA PHE A 69 7.40 6.34 3.69
C PHE A 69 6.43 5.34 4.32
N LYS A 70 5.16 5.41 3.93
CA LYS A 70 4.14 4.45 4.37
C LYS A 70 3.31 3.95 3.19
N GLY A 71 3.13 2.64 3.14
CA GLY A 71 2.01 2.05 2.40
C GLY A 71 2.14 0.57 2.07
N GLY A 72 1.02 0.01 1.60
CA GLY A 72 0.81 -1.42 1.51
C GLY A 72 1.59 -2.13 0.40
N ILE A 73 1.58 -3.46 0.44
CA ILE A 73 2.11 -4.35 -0.60
C ILE A 73 0.96 -5.16 -1.19
N ARG A 74 0.78 -5.09 -2.50
CA ARG A 74 -0.27 -5.81 -3.25
C ARG A 74 0.31 -7.02 -3.95
N TYR A 75 -0.34 -8.17 -3.84
CA TYR A 75 -0.05 -9.32 -4.71
C TYR A 75 -1.19 -9.46 -5.70
N HIS A 76 -0.93 -9.31 -7.00
CA HIS A 76 -1.95 -9.43 -8.05
C HIS A 76 -1.29 -9.69 -9.41
N PRO A 77 -1.87 -10.50 -10.32
CA PRO A 77 -1.27 -10.75 -11.63
C PRO A 77 -1.08 -9.48 -12.46
N ASP A 78 -2.01 -8.52 -12.34
CA ASP A 78 -1.99 -7.29 -13.13
C ASP A 78 -1.23 -6.11 -12.47
N VAL A 79 -0.43 -6.35 -11.42
CA VAL A 79 0.38 -5.28 -10.82
C VAL A 79 1.30 -4.67 -11.88
N THR A 80 1.17 -3.35 -12.08
CA THR A 80 2.06 -2.56 -12.94
C THR A 80 2.78 -1.46 -12.14
N LEU A 81 3.90 -0.98 -12.66
CA LEU A 81 4.63 0.13 -12.04
C LEU A 81 3.78 1.42 -11.98
N ASP A 82 3.00 1.70 -13.02
CA ASP A 82 2.11 2.86 -13.09
C ASP A 82 1.05 2.81 -11.99
N GLU A 83 0.39 1.67 -11.81
CA GLU A 83 -0.59 1.47 -10.75
C GLU A 83 0.04 1.68 -9.36
N VAL A 84 1.20 1.08 -9.12
CA VAL A 84 1.90 1.19 -7.83
C VAL A 84 2.37 2.62 -7.57
N THR A 85 2.78 3.35 -8.62
CA THR A 85 3.13 4.77 -8.54
C THR A 85 1.93 5.62 -8.16
N ALA A 86 0.79 5.43 -8.83
CA ALA A 86 -0.46 6.13 -8.51
C ALA A 86 -0.90 5.89 -7.06
N LEU A 87 -0.83 4.64 -6.60
CA LEU A 87 -1.17 4.27 -5.23
C LEU A 87 -0.19 4.88 -4.21
N ALA A 88 1.09 5.01 -4.53
CA ALA A 88 2.08 5.68 -3.68
C ALA A 88 1.84 7.20 -3.59
N MET A 89 1.41 7.82 -4.69
CA MET A 89 0.94 9.22 -4.71
C MET A 89 -0.24 9.40 -3.76
N TRP A 90 -1.29 8.58 -3.89
CA TRP A 90 -2.45 8.65 -3.00
C TRP A 90 -2.11 8.38 -1.53
N MET A 91 -1.12 7.53 -1.24
CA MET A 91 -0.63 7.37 0.13
C MET A 91 0.02 8.64 0.68
N THR A 92 0.68 9.44 -0.15
CA THR A 92 1.24 10.75 0.25
C THR A 92 0.11 11.68 0.66
N TRP A 93 -0.92 11.80 -0.19
CA TRP A 93 -2.06 12.68 0.08
C TRP A 93 -2.84 12.21 1.31
N LYS A 94 -3.10 10.91 1.41
CA LYS A 94 -3.84 10.34 2.55
C LYS A 94 -3.15 10.63 3.87
N CYS A 95 -1.83 10.42 3.96
CA CYS A 95 -1.10 10.71 5.20
C CYS A 95 -1.11 12.21 5.50
N ALA A 96 -0.95 13.06 4.49
CA ALA A 96 -0.96 14.50 4.67
C ALA A 96 -2.33 15.05 5.14
N VAL A 97 -3.44 14.58 4.53
CA VAL A 97 -4.81 14.97 4.89
C VAL A 97 -5.19 14.48 6.29
N ALA A 98 -4.75 13.29 6.68
CA ALA A 98 -4.98 12.75 8.02
C ALA A 98 -3.98 13.27 9.08
N ASP A 99 -3.11 14.21 8.71
CA ASP A 99 -2.05 14.78 9.55
C ASP A 99 -1.12 13.75 10.23
N ILE A 100 -0.81 12.67 9.50
CA ILE A 100 0.10 11.62 9.96
C ILE A 100 1.51 11.95 9.46
N PRO A 101 2.57 11.86 10.30
CA PRO A 101 3.94 12.23 9.93
C PRO A 101 4.62 11.17 9.04
N TYR A 102 4.01 10.87 7.90
CA TYR A 102 4.50 9.94 6.89
C TYR A 102 4.44 10.54 5.49
N GLY A 103 5.40 10.12 4.68
CA GLY A 103 5.33 10.16 3.24
C GLY A 103 4.49 9.03 2.65
N GLY A 104 4.40 8.96 1.33
CA GLY A 104 3.66 7.91 0.62
C GLY A 104 4.57 6.89 -0.07
N ALA A 105 4.29 5.61 0.12
CA ALA A 105 4.86 4.52 -0.65
C ALA A 105 3.82 3.47 -1.01
N LYS A 106 4.17 2.60 -1.95
CA LYS A 106 3.41 1.40 -2.27
C LYS A 106 4.35 0.34 -2.83
N GLY A 107 4.06 -0.93 -2.58
CA GLY A 107 4.73 -2.04 -3.22
C GLY A 107 3.73 -2.95 -3.91
N GLY A 108 4.24 -3.78 -4.80
CA GLY A 108 3.47 -4.87 -5.36
C GLY A 108 4.33 -5.97 -5.94
N VAL A 109 3.76 -7.15 -6.07
CA VAL A 109 4.36 -8.29 -6.76
C VAL A 109 3.36 -8.80 -7.79
N CYS A 110 3.82 -8.94 -9.03
CA CYS A 110 3.08 -9.52 -10.14
C CYS A 110 3.06 -11.05 -9.93
N CYS A 111 2.07 -11.54 -9.19
CA CYS A 111 1.82 -12.96 -8.94
C CYS A 111 0.32 -13.20 -8.70
N ASN A 112 -0.13 -14.45 -8.85
CA ASN A 112 -1.50 -14.84 -8.53
C ASN A 112 -1.53 -15.69 -7.24
N PRO A 113 -1.82 -15.09 -6.07
CA PRO A 113 -1.81 -15.82 -4.80
C PRO A 113 -2.82 -16.96 -4.72
N LYS A 114 -3.84 -16.99 -5.59
CA LYS A 114 -4.85 -18.06 -5.61
C LYS A 114 -4.33 -19.36 -6.22
N GLU A 115 -3.24 -19.29 -6.97
CA GLU A 115 -2.59 -20.43 -7.62
C GLU A 115 -1.31 -20.85 -6.90
N MET A 116 -1.02 -20.23 -5.75
CA MET A 116 0.19 -20.47 -4.97
C MET A 116 -0.17 -21.10 -3.62
N SER A 117 0.67 -22.03 -3.16
CA SER A 117 0.57 -22.55 -1.81
C SER A 117 1.01 -21.50 -0.78
N ASN A 118 0.59 -21.68 0.47
CA ASN A 118 1.06 -20.83 1.56
C ASN A 118 2.60 -20.86 1.69
N SER A 119 3.23 -21.99 1.40
CA SER A 119 4.68 -22.12 1.51
C SER A 119 5.41 -21.38 0.37
N GLU A 120 4.84 -21.38 -0.83
CA GLU A 120 5.33 -20.58 -1.97
C GLU A 120 5.18 -19.08 -1.68
N LEU A 121 4.03 -18.67 -1.15
CA LEU A 121 3.78 -17.28 -0.74
C LEU A 121 4.74 -16.83 0.36
N GLU A 122 5.06 -17.69 1.31
CA GLU A 122 6.09 -17.43 2.32
C GLU A 122 7.45 -17.19 1.65
N ARG A 123 7.93 -18.14 0.84
CA ARG A 123 9.24 -18.02 0.15
C ARG A 123 9.33 -16.77 -0.72
N LEU A 124 8.28 -16.48 -1.50
CA LEU A 124 8.15 -15.28 -2.30
C LEU A 124 8.27 -14.02 -1.43
N THR A 125 7.50 -13.95 -0.34
CA THR A 125 7.46 -12.79 0.57
C THR A 125 8.81 -12.55 1.24
N ARG A 126 9.46 -13.62 1.71
CA ARG A 126 10.80 -13.54 2.32
C ARG A 126 11.83 -13.06 1.31
N ARG A 127 11.83 -13.61 0.09
CA ARG A 127 12.75 -13.19 -0.97
C ARG A 127 12.52 -11.74 -1.38
N TYR A 128 11.27 -11.33 -1.60
CA TYR A 128 10.91 -9.95 -1.88
C TYR A 128 11.40 -9.00 -0.78
N THR A 129 11.19 -9.35 0.50
CA THR A 129 11.66 -8.56 1.64
C THR A 129 13.19 -8.41 1.64
N SER A 130 13.92 -9.50 1.37
CA SER A 130 15.39 -9.49 1.32
C SER A 130 15.94 -8.53 0.26
N LEU A 131 15.22 -8.34 -0.85
CA LEU A 131 15.60 -7.44 -1.94
C LEU A 131 15.32 -5.96 -1.62
N LEU A 132 14.61 -5.68 -0.53
CA LEU A 132 14.21 -4.32 -0.13
C LEU A 132 14.86 -3.85 1.18
N LEU A 133 15.73 -4.65 1.81
CA LEU A 133 16.25 -4.42 3.17
C LEU A 133 16.88 -3.05 3.41
N ASP A 134 17.53 -2.48 2.38
CA ASP A 134 18.16 -1.16 2.48
C ASP A 134 17.16 0.01 2.38
N PHE A 135 15.98 -0.27 1.82
CA PHE A 135 14.97 0.73 1.49
C PHE A 135 13.81 0.75 2.48
N ILE A 136 13.53 -0.37 3.15
CA ILE A 136 12.50 -0.47 4.19
C ILE A 136 13.10 -0.38 5.60
N GLY A 137 12.26 -0.05 6.56
CA GLY A 137 12.61 0.00 7.97
C GLY A 137 11.79 1.04 8.73
N PRO A 138 11.84 1.00 10.08
CA PRO A 138 11.00 1.82 10.96
C PRO A 138 11.03 3.32 10.66
N TYR A 139 12.23 3.83 10.38
CA TYR A 139 12.51 5.24 10.15
C TYR A 139 12.77 5.56 8.67
N ARG A 140 12.45 4.62 7.76
CA ARG A 140 12.70 4.77 6.32
C ARG A 140 11.44 4.56 5.50
N ASP A 141 10.89 3.36 5.50
CA ASP A 141 9.69 2.97 4.77
C ASP A 141 9.05 1.76 5.45
N VAL A 142 7.81 1.91 5.87
CA VAL A 142 7.09 0.92 6.68
C VAL A 142 5.95 0.32 5.84
N PRO A 143 6.07 -0.94 5.37
CA PRO A 143 5.02 -1.59 4.60
C PRO A 143 3.75 -1.88 5.41
N ALA A 144 2.71 -2.36 4.72
CA ALA A 144 1.42 -2.76 5.29
C ALA A 144 0.72 -3.79 4.37
N PRO A 145 -0.40 -4.40 4.81
CA PRO A 145 -1.25 -5.17 3.93
C PRO A 145 -1.88 -4.29 2.84
N ASP A 146 -2.21 -4.93 1.73
CA ASP A 146 -3.08 -4.47 0.65
C ASP A 146 -3.79 -5.68 0.03
N LEU A 147 -4.27 -5.58 -1.21
CA LEU A 147 -4.97 -6.68 -1.89
C LEU A 147 -4.10 -7.96 -1.91
N TYR A 148 -4.72 -9.05 -1.47
CA TYR A 148 -4.15 -10.40 -1.32
C TYR A 148 -2.87 -10.48 -0.47
N THR A 149 -2.65 -9.50 0.41
CA THR A 149 -1.71 -9.64 1.54
C THR A 149 -2.45 -9.39 2.84
N ASN A 150 -1.96 -9.97 3.93
CA ASN A 150 -2.71 -10.05 5.18
C ASN A 150 -1.74 -10.04 6.39
N PRO A 151 -2.23 -10.22 7.63
CA PRO A 151 -1.35 -10.27 8.79
C PRO A 151 -0.26 -11.34 8.71
N GLN A 152 -0.55 -12.52 8.15
CA GLN A 152 0.46 -13.56 7.95
C GLN A 152 1.59 -13.09 7.03
N THR A 153 1.26 -12.42 5.92
CA THR A 153 2.28 -11.80 5.05
C THR A 153 3.15 -10.80 5.81
N MET A 154 2.54 -9.97 6.66
CA MET A 154 3.28 -8.98 7.45
C MET A 154 4.17 -9.63 8.51
N ALA A 155 3.75 -10.77 9.08
CA ALA A 155 4.59 -11.54 10.00
C ALA A 155 5.84 -12.07 9.31
N TRP A 156 5.73 -12.62 8.08
CA TRP A 156 6.89 -13.06 7.31
C TRP A 156 7.85 -11.91 6.95
N ILE A 157 7.31 -10.73 6.61
CA ILE A 157 8.12 -9.52 6.35
C ILE A 157 8.88 -9.12 7.62
N MET A 158 8.17 -9.04 8.76
CA MET A 158 8.76 -8.67 10.04
C MET A 158 9.86 -9.64 10.47
N ASP A 159 9.60 -10.94 10.38
CA ASP A 159 10.56 -11.98 10.73
C ASP A 159 11.79 -11.92 9.82
N THR A 160 11.60 -11.84 8.50
CA THR A 160 12.72 -11.74 7.55
C THR A 160 13.56 -10.50 7.80
N TYR A 161 12.93 -9.33 7.94
CA TYR A 161 13.66 -8.09 8.20
C TYR A 161 14.44 -8.18 9.53
N SER A 162 13.82 -8.70 10.58
CA SER A 162 14.43 -8.87 11.91
C SER A 162 15.64 -9.82 11.87
N GLN A 163 15.53 -10.95 11.17
CA GLN A 163 16.65 -11.89 11.01
C GLN A 163 17.87 -11.23 10.36
N PHE A 164 17.65 -10.43 9.30
CA PHE A 164 18.75 -9.70 8.65
C PHE A 164 19.31 -8.55 9.50
N LYS A 165 18.55 -8.01 10.46
CA LYS A 165 19.07 -7.02 11.42
C LYS A 165 19.76 -7.65 12.63
N GLY A 166 19.52 -8.93 12.91
CA GLY A 166 20.07 -9.65 14.06
C GLY A 166 19.31 -9.40 15.37
N TYR A 167 18.16 -8.73 15.33
CA TYR A 167 17.28 -8.51 16.48
C TYR A 167 15.84 -8.28 16.00
N SER A 168 14.87 -8.43 16.91
CA SER A 168 13.45 -8.23 16.61
C SER A 168 13.15 -6.76 16.30
N VAL A 169 12.58 -6.47 15.13
CA VAL A 169 12.16 -5.12 14.71
C VAL A 169 10.68 -5.12 14.32
N PRO A 170 9.75 -5.25 15.27
CA PRO A 170 8.31 -5.32 14.96
C PRO A 170 7.80 -4.12 14.16
N GLU A 171 8.35 -2.93 14.39
CA GLU A 171 7.90 -1.67 13.82
C GLU A 171 8.32 -1.46 12.36
N CYS A 172 9.08 -2.39 11.75
CA CYS A 172 9.45 -2.32 10.34
C CYS A 172 8.24 -2.48 9.38
N VAL A 173 7.11 -3.00 9.87
CA VAL A 173 5.87 -3.23 9.11
C VAL A 173 4.63 -3.12 9.99
N THR A 174 3.51 -2.61 9.46
CA THR A 174 2.23 -2.57 10.19
C THR A 174 1.24 -3.61 9.69
N GLY A 175 0.20 -3.93 10.46
CA GLY A 175 -0.77 -4.97 10.08
C GLY A 175 -0.37 -6.39 10.39
N LYS A 176 0.56 -6.55 11.31
CA LYS A 176 0.95 -7.83 11.88
C LYS A 176 -0.16 -8.41 12.78
N PRO A 177 -0.13 -9.72 13.06
CA PRO A 177 -0.93 -10.34 14.11
C PRO A 177 -0.64 -9.74 15.48
N LEU A 178 -1.60 -9.80 16.41
CA LEU A 178 -1.45 -9.27 17.77
C LEU A 178 -0.25 -9.89 18.50
N SER A 179 -0.03 -11.20 18.31
CA SER A 179 1.06 -11.97 18.94
C SER A 179 2.47 -11.47 18.62
N VAL A 180 2.65 -10.68 17.55
CA VAL A 180 3.96 -10.15 17.11
C VAL A 180 3.94 -8.63 16.98
N GLY A 181 3.17 -7.93 17.83
CA GLY A 181 3.13 -6.47 17.88
C GLY A 181 2.16 -5.83 16.88
N GLY A 182 1.05 -6.53 16.59
CA GLY A 182 -0.12 -5.95 15.91
C GLY A 182 -0.87 -4.97 16.81
N SER A 183 -1.76 -4.17 16.21
CA SER A 183 -2.61 -3.22 16.94
C SER A 183 -4.05 -3.70 16.98
N ASN A 184 -4.70 -3.54 18.13
CA ASN A 184 -6.14 -3.71 18.27
C ASN A 184 -6.90 -2.75 17.34
N GLY A 185 -8.09 -3.16 16.92
CA GLY A 185 -8.96 -2.38 16.02
C GLY A 185 -8.46 -2.26 14.57
N ARG A 186 -7.28 -2.80 14.24
CA ARG A 186 -6.70 -2.63 12.90
C ARG A 186 -7.51 -3.27 11.78
N LEU A 187 -8.14 -4.42 12.03
CA LEU A 187 -8.90 -5.15 11.01
C LEU A 187 -10.06 -4.29 10.45
N GLU A 188 -10.75 -3.57 11.33
CA GLU A 188 -11.93 -2.76 11.00
C GLU A 188 -11.62 -1.27 10.79
N ALA A 189 -10.36 -0.85 10.93
CA ALA A 189 -10.01 0.58 10.96
C ALA A 189 -10.45 1.31 9.67
N THR A 190 -10.28 0.68 8.51
CA THR A 190 -10.66 1.28 7.22
C THR A 190 -12.17 1.37 7.07
N SER A 191 -12.91 0.30 7.39
CA SER A 191 -14.37 0.28 7.28
C SER A 191 -15.02 1.26 8.26
N ARG A 192 -14.54 1.33 9.51
CA ARG A 192 -14.96 2.35 10.48
C ARG A 192 -14.69 3.77 9.99
N GLY A 193 -13.54 4.01 9.35
CA GLY A 193 -13.23 5.30 8.73
C GLY A 193 -14.24 5.71 7.65
N VAL A 194 -14.65 4.77 6.79
CA VAL A 194 -15.70 4.99 5.78
C VAL A 194 -17.03 5.36 6.46
N VAL A 195 -17.42 4.61 7.50
CA VAL A 195 -18.65 4.89 8.26
C VAL A 195 -18.63 6.29 8.86
N PHE A 196 -17.51 6.72 9.46
CA PHE A 196 -17.39 8.08 9.99
C PHE A 196 -17.52 9.14 8.89
N CYS A 197 -16.89 8.93 7.73
CA CYS A 197 -17.03 9.84 6.59
C CYS A 197 -18.48 9.93 6.10
N VAL A 198 -19.19 8.80 6.02
CA VAL A 198 -20.61 8.76 5.63
C VAL A 198 -21.46 9.52 6.64
N ILE A 199 -21.27 9.29 7.95
CA ILE A 199 -22.00 10.00 9.01
C ILE A 199 -21.83 11.51 8.87
N GLU A 200 -20.60 11.99 8.70
CA GLU A 200 -20.34 13.42 8.53
C GLU A 200 -20.88 13.98 7.21
N ALA A 201 -20.79 13.22 6.12
CA ALA A 201 -21.34 13.61 4.83
C ALA A 201 -22.87 13.76 4.90
N THR A 202 -23.58 12.84 5.57
CA THR A 202 -25.04 12.90 5.70
C THR A 202 -25.53 14.14 6.44
N LYS A 203 -24.75 14.65 7.41
CA LYS A 203 -25.07 15.92 8.08
C LYS A 203 -24.98 17.13 7.14
N LYS A 204 -24.11 17.07 6.13
CA LYS A 204 -23.91 18.17 5.16
C LYS A 204 -25.01 18.24 4.10
N VAL A 205 -25.66 17.12 3.81
CA VAL A 205 -26.75 17.02 2.82
C VAL A 205 -28.14 16.80 3.46
N ASP A 206 -28.23 16.95 4.79
CA ASP A 206 -29.45 16.75 5.58
C ASP A 206 -30.15 15.39 5.35
N LEU A 207 -29.36 14.33 5.16
CA LEU A 207 -29.87 12.97 4.99
C LEU A 207 -29.97 12.24 6.33
N LYS A 208 -31.15 11.72 6.67
CA LYS A 208 -31.32 10.83 7.82
C LYS A 208 -30.78 9.44 7.49
N LEU A 209 -29.76 9.00 8.23
CA LEU A 209 -29.18 7.65 8.08
C LEU A 209 -30.17 6.53 8.41
N LYS A 210 -31.05 6.73 9.41
CA LYS A 210 -32.03 5.72 9.79
C LYS A 210 -33.05 5.54 8.66
N GLY A 211 -33.05 4.35 8.06
CA GLY A 211 -33.91 4.01 6.93
C GLY A 211 -33.32 4.35 5.55
N ALA A 212 -32.10 4.88 5.48
CA ALA A 212 -31.42 5.11 4.21
C ALA A 212 -31.04 3.78 3.55
N THR A 213 -31.16 3.72 2.22
CA THR A 213 -30.68 2.60 1.42
C THR A 213 -29.18 2.74 1.17
N VAL A 214 -28.46 1.62 1.24
CA VAL A 214 -27.00 1.58 1.05
C VAL A 214 -26.67 0.47 0.06
N ALA A 215 -25.81 0.77 -0.91
CA ALA A 215 -25.21 -0.20 -1.81
C ALA A 215 -23.70 -0.23 -1.58
N VAL A 216 -23.14 -1.43 -1.36
CA VAL A 216 -21.70 -1.65 -1.16
C VAL A 216 -21.19 -2.52 -2.30
N GLN A 217 -20.17 -2.03 -3.01
CA GLN A 217 -19.48 -2.81 -4.04
C GLN A 217 -18.20 -3.41 -3.47
N GLY A 218 -18.12 -4.74 -3.46
CA GLY A 218 -17.00 -5.51 -2.92
C GLY A 218 -17.21 -5.90 -1.46
N TYR A 219 -17.02 -7.19 -1.14
CA TYR A 219 -17.34 -7.79 0.16
C TYR A 219 -16.11 -8.45 0.81
N GLY A 220 -14.99 -7.72 0.78
CA GLY A 220 -13.76 -8.09 1.49
C GLY A 220 -13.63 -7.32 2.81
N ASN A 221 -12.41 -7.25 3.37
CA ASN A 221 -12.11 -6.63 4.68
C ASN A 221 -12.66 -5.20 4.91
N VAL A 222 -12.94 -4.43 3.86
CA VAL A 222 -13.46 -3.06 3.97
C VAL A 222 -14.99 -3.01 3.82
N GLY A 223 -15.57 -3.93 3.04
CA GLY A 223 -16.99 -3.88 2.66
C GLY A 223 -17.90 -4.76 3.52
N PHE A 224 -17.36 -5.80 4.18
CA PHE A 224 -18.07 -6.59 5.19
C PHE A 224 -18.15 -5.82 6.50
#